data_AF-A0A3D1BSG8-F1
#
_entry.id   AF-A0A3D1BSG8-F1
#
_cell.length_a   1.000
_cell.length_b   1.000
_cell.length_c   1.000
_cell.angle_alpha   90.00
_cell.angle_beta   90.00
_cell.angle_gamma   90.00
#
_symmetry.space_group_name_H-M   'P 1'
#
loop_
_entity.id
_entity.type
_entity.pdbx_description
1 polymer ?
#
loop_
_entity_poly.entity_id
_entity_poly.type
_entity_poly.pdbx_seq_one_letter_code
_entity_poly.pdbx_strand_id
1 'polypeptide(L)'
;MTMKEFHKQILEGIPDEMPEPKPYDESISHAPVRKDILNNKDKRLAVRNALRYFPEKFHGVLAPEFADELLRYGRIYMYRFRPDYTIKARPIGDFPHKSKQAAAIMLMISNNLDTAVAQHPHELITYGGNGAVFQNWAQYRLIMKYLATINDKQTLVVYSGHPLGIFPSHKDAPRLVVTNGMVIPNYSSSDDWERFNALGVSQYGQMMAGSYMYIGPQGIVHGTTITVLNACRRITG
;
A
#
# COMPACT_ATOMS: atom_id res chain seq x y z
N MET A 1 14.75 -0.89 18.15
CA MET A 1 13.61 -1.81 18.26
C MET A 1 14.11 -3.25 18.25
N THR A 2 13.64 -4.07 19.17
CA THR A 2 13.96 -5.50 19.27
C THR A 2 13.12 -6.33 18.28
N MET A 3 13.52 -7.56 17.98
CA MET A 3 12.74 -8.47 17.11
C MET A 3 11.35 -8.77 17.68
N LYS A 4 11.24 -8.86 19.01
CA LYS A 4 9.96 -9.09 19.69
C LYS A 4 8.99 -7.93 19.49
N GLU A 5 9.48 -6.70 19.58
CA GLU A 5 8.68 -5.49 19.32
C GLU A 5 8.24 -5.40 17.85
N PHE A 6 9.14 -5.72 16.91
CA PHE A 6 8.83 -5.78 15.48
C PHE A 6 7.71 -6.80 15.19
N HIS A 7 7.82 -8.02 15.73
CA HIS A 7 6.78 -9.05 15.59
C HIS A 7 5.46 -8.60 16.19
N LYS A 8 5.48 -7.97 17.36
CA LYS A 8 4.27 -7.43 18.01
C LYS A 8 3.56 -6.43 17.09
N GLN A 9 4.29 -5.46 16.52
CA GLN A 9 3.68 -4.46 15.63
C GLN A 9 3.11 -5.06 14.33
N ILE A 10 3.76 -6.09 13.75
CA ILE A 10 3.21 -6.77 12.57
C ILE A 10 1.92 -7.53 12.91
N LEU A 11 1.88 -8.25 14.03
CA LEU A 11 0.75 -9.11 14.40
C LEU A 11 -0.46 -8.33 14.93
N GLU A 12 -0.26 -7.09 15.40
CA GLU A 12 -1.30 -6.24 15.96
C GLU A 12 -2.38 -5.89 14.92
N GLY A 13 -1.98 -5.52 13.70
CA GLY A 13 -2.90 -4.95 12.71
C GLY A 13 -3.36 -3.56 13.15
N ILE A 14 -4.66 -3.32 13.24
CA ILE A 14 -5.17 -2.06 13.80
C ILE A 14 -5.01 -2.10 15.33
N PRO A 15 -4.27 -1.17 15.94
CA PRO A 15 -4.06 -1.14 17.39
C PRO A 15 -5.37 -0.97 18.16
N ASP A 16 -5.45 -1.62 19.33
CA ASP A 16 -6.61 -1.49 20.22
C ASP A 16 -6.64 -0.14 20.96
N GLU A 17 -5.47 0.49 21.11
CA GLU A 17 -5.30 1.84 21.67
C GLU A 17 -4.86 2.80 20.56
N MET A 18 -5.34 4.04 20.62
CA MET A 18 -5.08 5.03 19.58
C MET A 18 -3.61 5.47 19.65
N PRO A 19 -2.81 5.24 18.59
CA PRO A 19 -1.42 5.71 18.57
C PRO A 19 -1.36 7.23 18.55
N GLU A 20 -0.26 7.81 19.04
CA GLU A 20 -0.03 9.26 18.92
C GLU A 20 0.07 9.71 17.44
N PRO A 21 -0.33 10.97 17.12
CA PRO A 21 -0.15 11.52 15.78
C PRO A 21 1.32 11.49 15.38
N LYS A 22 1.60 11.20 14.10
CA LYS A 22 2.97 11.24 13.57
C LYS A 22 3.28 12.64 13.04
N PRO A 23 4.42 13.24 13.41
CA PRO A 23 4.86 14.49 12.80
C PRO A 23 5.16 14.29 11.31
N TYR A 24 5.02 15.38 10.55
CA TYR A 24 5.44 15.42 9.15
C TYR A 24 6.96 15.42 9.06
N ASP A 25 7.52 14.63 8.13
CA ASP A 25 8.96 14.40 8.03
C ASP A 25 9.54 15.09 6.81
N GLU A 26 10.08 16.29 7.00
CA GLU A 26 10.63 17.10 5.91
C GLU A 26 11.90 16.51 5.28
N SER A 27 12.51 15.47 5.89
CA SER A 27 13.75 14.87 5.39
C SER A 27 13.54 13.88 4.23
N ILE A 28 12.29 13.49 3.96
CA ILE A 28 11.96 12.55 2.89
C ILE A 28 11.07 13.20 1.82
N SER A 29 11.01 12.56 0.65
CA SER A 29 10.12 13.00 -0.41
C SER A 29 8.67 12.64 -0.08
N HIS A 30 7.78 13.62 -0.25
CA HIS A 30 6.35 13.48 -0.07
C HIS A 30 5.59 13.70 -1.38
N ALA A 31 4.47 13.00 -1.53
CA ALA A 31 3.64 13.11 -2.73
C ALA A 31 3.03 14.53 -2.85
N PRO A 32 2.91 15.07 -4.07
CA PRO A 32 2.22 16.34 -4.27
C PRO A 32 0.75 16.23 -3.88
N VAL A 33 0.16 17.36 -3.49
CA VAL A 33 -1.28 17.47 -3.18
C VAL A 33 -2.10 16.99 -4.38
N ARG A 34 -3.08 16.11 -4.13
CA ARG A 34 -3.94 15.55 -5.18
C ARG A 34 -5.09 16.47 -5.53
N LYS A 35 -5.61 16.30 -6.75
CA LYS A 35 -6.76 17.05 -7.27
C LYS A 35 -7.96 16.94 -6.33
N ASP A 36 -8.47 18.09 -5.87
CA ASP A 36 -9.72 18.14 -5.09
C ASP A 36 -10.92 17.97 -6.03
N ILE A 37 -11.28 16.71 -6.29
CA ILE A 37 -12.35 16.34 -7.22
C ILE A 37 -13.67 15.95 -6.53
N LEU A 38 -13.64 15.77 -5.20
CA LEU A 38 -14.80 15.29 -4.46
C LEU A 38 -15.73 16.45 -4.10
N ASN A 39 -17.04 16.27 -4.35
CA ASN A 39 -18.05 17.17 -3.79
C ASN A 39 -18.24 16.89 -2.28
N ASN A 40 -19.01 17.73 -1.59
CA ASN A 40 -19.23 17.60 -0.14
C ASN A 40 -19.84 16.25 0.30
N LYS A 41 -20.71 15.65 -0.52
CA LYS A 41 -21.30 14.33 -0.24
C LYS A 41 -20.22 13.25 -0.32
N ASP A 42 -19.37 13.33 -1.34
CA ASP A 42 -18.27 12.39 -1.54
C ASP A 42 -17.15 12.56 -0.52
N LYS A 43 -16.85 13.77 -0.07
CA LYS A 43 -15.90 14.00 1.03
C LYS A 43 -16.38 13.32 2.32
N ARG A 44 -17.67 13.44 2.66
CA ARG A 44 -18.27 12.71 3.79
C ARG A 44 -18.21 11.20 3.59
N LEU A 45 -18.45 10.73 2.36
CA LEU A 45 -18.33 9.31 2.03
C LEU A 45 -16.90 8.80 2.16
N ALA A 46 -15.90 9.55 1.71
CA ALA A 46 -14.48 9.21 1.83
C ALA A 46 -14.08 9.03 3.30
N VAL A 47 -14.47 9.98 4.17
CA VAL A 47 -14.23 9.87 5.62
C VAL A 47 -14.93 8.65 6.19
N ARG A 48 -16.19 8.40 5.84
CA ARG A 48 -16.92 7.20 6.30
C ARG A 48 -16.24 5.90 5.82
N ASN A 49 -15.78 5.86 4.59
CA ASN A 49 -15.05 4.72 4.03
C ASN A 49 -13.72 4.49 4.76
N ALA A 50 -13.01 5.55 5.14
CA ALA A 50 -11.80 5.48 5.94
C ALA A 50 -12.07 4.98 7.36
N LEU A 51 -13.16 5.42 7.99
CA LEU A 51 -13.52 5.01 9.36
C LEU A 51 -13.88 3.53 9.48
N ARG A 52 -14.25 2.84 8.38
CA ARG A 52 -14.61 1.41 8.38
C ARG A 52 -13.50 0.50 8.92
N TYR A 53 -12.24 0.95 8.87
CA TYR A 53 -11.10 0.17 9.34
C TYR A 53 -10.91 0.22 10.86
N PHE A 54 -11.62 1.12 11.55
CA PHE A 54 -11.36 1.44 12.95
C PHE A 54 -12.57 1.17 13.83
N PRO A 55 -12.37 0.75 15.09
CA PRO A 55 -13.43 0.66 16.09
C PRO A 55 -14.15 2.01 16.27
N GLU A 56 -15.47 1.97 16.53
CA GLU A 56 -16.31 3.16 16.68
C GLU A 56 -15.79 4.12 17.77
N LYS A 57 -15.16 3.60 18.83
CA LYS A 57 -14.55 4.40 19.90
C LYS A 57 -13.50 5.41 19.41
N PHE A 58 -12.91 5.19 18.22
CA PHE A 58 -11.93 6.11 17.63
C PHE A 58 -12.56 7.12 16.67
N HIS A 59 -13.81 6.93 16.24
CA HIS A 59 -14.41 7.73 15.16
C HIS A 59 -14.53 9.21 15.52
N GLY A 60 -14.76 9.54 16.80
CA GLY A 60 -14.82 10.93 17.26
C GLY A 60 -13.53 11.73 17.03
N VAL A 61 -12.38 11.06 17.07
CA VAL A 61 -11.06 11.68 16.83
C VAL A 61 -10.64 11.53 15.37
N LEU A 62 -10.84 10.34 14.80
CA LEU A 62 -10.36 10.05 13.44
C LEU A 62 -11.18 10.72 12.34
N ALA A 63 -12.48 10.97 12.56
CA ALA A 63 -13.31 11.64 11.56
C ALA A 63 -12.81 13.05 11.19
N PRO A 64 -12.56 13.97 12.15
CA PRO A 64 -12.00 15.28 11.83
C PRO A 64 -10.56 15.19 11.31
N GLU A 65 -9.74 14.26 11.82
CA GLU A 65 -8.37 14.03 11.33
C GLU A 65 -8.34 13.61 9.86
N PHE A 66 -9.16 12.64 9.48
CA PHE A 66 -9.25 12.19 8.08
C PHE A 66 -9.87 13.24 7.17
N ALA A 67 -10.80 14.05 7.67
CA ALA A 67 -11.31 15.19 6.92
C ALA A 67 -10.21 16.23 6.65
N ASP A 68 -9.35 16.50 7.65
CA ASP A 68 -8.20 17.40 7.51
C ASP A 68 -7.14 16.83 6.55
N GLU A 69 -6.80 15.54 6.64
CA GLU A 69 -5.91 14.90 5.65
C GLU A 69 -6.47 15.03 4.22
N LEU A 70 -7.77 14.77 4.04
CA LEU A 70 -8.41 14.87 2.73
C LEU A 70 -8.34 16.31 2.18
N LEU A 71 -8.48 17.33 3.03
CA LEU A 71 -8.38 18.73 2.63
C LEU A 71 -6.94 19.14 2.29
N ARG A 72 -5.96 18.69 3.09
CA ARG A 72 -4.55 19.07 2.93
C ARG A 72 -3.87 18.36 1.77
N TYR A 73 -4.17 17.08 1.60
CA TYR A 73 -3.43 16.20 0.69
C TYR A 73 -4.28 15.71 -0.50
N GLY A 74 -5.60 15.91 -0.46
CA GLY A 74 -6.54 15.32 -1.42
C GLY A 74 -6.73 13.81 -1.22
N ARG A 75 -6.18 13.24 -0.14
CA ARG A 75 -6.18 11.81 0.20
C ARG A 75 -6.19 11.61 1.72
N ILE A 76 -6.66 10.43 2.14
CA ILE A 76 -6.65 10.00 3.54
C ILE A 76 -5.64 8.85 3.65
N TYR A 77 -4.41 9.16 4.05
CA TYR A 77 -3.32 8.20 4.19
C TYR A 77 -3.30 7.53 5.56
N MET A 78 -3.95 8.15 6.55
CA MET A 78 -4.01 7.69 7.94
C MET A 78 -2.62 7.66 8.59
N TYR A 79 -1.87 8.77 8.51
CA TYR A 79 -0.45 8.82 8.90
C TYR A 79 -0.19 8.36 10.33
N ARG A 80 -1.15 8.60 11.25
CA ARG A 80 -1.13 8.12 12.63
C ARG A 80 -0.81 6.63 12.75
N PHE A 81 -1.25 5.83 11.78
CA PHE A 81 -1.14 4.37 11.81
C PHE A 81 0.12 3.83 11.11
N ARG A 82 1.01 4.69 10.60
CA ARG A 82 2.33 4.26 10.11
C ARG A 82 3.11 3.56 11.24
N PRO A 83 3.71 2.37 10.99
CA PRO A 83 4.46 1.66 12.02
C PRO A 83 5.74 2.40 12.43
N ASP A 84 6.26 2.07 13.62
CA ASP A 84 7.46 2.71 14.17
C ASP A 84 8.76 1.99 13.80
N TYR A 85 8.68 0.78 13.25
CA TYR A 85 9.86 0.10 12.75
C TYR A 85 10.29 0.66 11.40
N THR A 86 11.60 0.61 11.14
CA THR A 86 12.13 0.85 9.79
C THR A 86 11.59 -0.20 8.83
N ILE A 87 10.77 0.25 7.88
CA ILE A 87 10.26 -0.56 6.77
C ILE A 87 11.40 -0.76 5.78
N LYS A 88 11.86 -2.00 5.66
CA LYS A 88 12.89 -2.42 4.71
C LYS A 88 12.80 -3.92 4.49
N ALA A 89 13.34 -4.41 3.39
CA ALA A 89 13.51 -5.84 3.18
C ALA A 89 14.39 -6.45 4.31
N ARG A 90 14.00 -7.63 4.79
CA ARG A 90 14.69 -8.39 5.85
C ARG A 90 14.76 -9.86 5.44
N PRO A 91 15.67 -10.67 6.01
CA PRO A 91 15.60 -12.12 5.88
C PRO A 91 14.18 -12.64 6.15
N ILE A 92 13.72 -13.62 5.36
CA ILE A 92 12.34 -14.14 5.45
C ILE A 92 12.04 -14.66 6.87
N GLY A 93 13.03 -15.24 7.54
CA GLY A 93 12.91 -15.73 8.91
C GLY A 93 12.68 -14.65 9.98
N ASP A 94 12.98 -13.39 9.66
CA ASP A 94 12.78 -12.27 10.59
C ASP A 94 11.32 -11.84 10.67
N PHE A 95 10.50 -12.15 9.66
CA PHE A 95 9.07 -11.86 9.69
C PHE A 95 8.32 -12.92 10.50
N PRO A 96 7.35 -12.56 11.35
CA PRO A 96 6.51 -13.57 12.02
C PRO A 96 5.61 -14.23 10.97
N HIS A 97 5.59 -15.56 10.88
CA HIS A 97 4.82 -16.24 9.83
C HIS A 97 4.40 -17.66 10.20
N LYS A 98 3.29 -18.12 9.61
CA LYS A 98 2.95 -19.55 9.51
C LYS A 98 3.27 -20.14 8.13
N SER A 99 3.19 -19.32 7.09
CA SER A 99 3.56 -19.67 5.71
C SER A 99 4.83 -18.95 5.28
N LYS A 100 5.83 -19.69 4.78
CA LYS A 100 7.07 -19.11 4.24
C LYS A 100 6.81 -18.23 3.02
N GLN A 101 5.84 -18.60 2.19
CA GLN A 101 5.44 -17.81 1.01
C GLN A 101 4.85 -16.46 1.44
N ALA A 102 4.04 -16.43 2.50
CA ALA A 102 3.50 -15.18 3.04
C ALA A 102 4.60 -14.28 3.65
N ALA A 103 5.61 -14.87 4.30
CA ALA A 103 6.79 -14.13 4.77
C ALA A 103 7.59 -13.50 3.63
N ALA A 104 7.76 -14.21 2.51
CA ALA A 104 8.38 -13.65 1.31
C ALA A 104 7.57 -12.46 0.75
N ILE A 105 6.23 -12.53 0.78
CA ILE A 105 5.39 -11.41 0.36
C ILE A 105 5.59 -10.19 1.28
N MET A 106 5.65 -10.38 2.60
CA MET A 106 5.92 -9.28 3.55
C MET A 106 7.29 -8.63 3.32
N LEU A 107 8.31 -9.43 2.98
CA LEU A 107 9.62 -8.92 2.56
C LEU A 107 9.47 -8.01 1.34
N MET A 108 8.77 -8.46 0.31
CA MET A 108 8.62 -7.69 -0.92
C MET A 108 7.78 -6.41 -0.74
N ILE A 109 6.73 -6.45 0.08
CA ILE A 109 5.98 -5.25 0.48
C ILE A 109 6.90 -4.26 1.19
N SER A 110 7.74 -4.75 2.11
CA SER A 110 8.68 -3.91 2.86
C SER A 110 9.75 -3.30 1.94
N ASN A 111 10.16 -4.01 0.88
CA ASN A 111 11.05 -3.47 -0.14
C ASN A 111 10.41 -2.33 -0.94
N ASN A 112 9.16 -2.51 -1.38
CA ASN A 112 8.43 -1.49 -2.14
C ASN A 112 8.18 -0.19 -1.36
N LEU A 113 8.22 -0.26 -0.02
CA LEU A 113 8.00 0.87 0.89
C LEU A 113 9.27 1.30 1.64
N ASP A 114 10.42 0.73 1.30
CA ASP A 114 11.72 1.14 1.83
C ASP A 114 11.99 2.58 1.38
N THR A 115 12.47 3.44 2.29
CA THR A 115 12.78 4.85 1.99
C THR A 115 13.89 4.99 0.94
N ALA A 116 14.74 3.98 0.77
CA ALA A 116 15.76 3.94 -0.28
C ALA A 116 15.21 3.51 -1.65
N VAL A 117 13.97 3.01 -1.72
CA VAL A 117 13.37 2.43 -2.94
C VAL A 117 12.14 3.21 -3.39
N ALA A 118 11.25 3.55 -2.47
CA ALA A 118 9.99 4.21 -2.74
C ALA A 118 10.17 5.70 -3.02
N GLN A 119 9.45 6.20 -4.03
CA GLN A 119 9.44 7.61 -4.38
C GLN A 119 8.83 8.48 -3.27
N HIS A 120 7.69 8.07 -2.70
CA HIS A 120 7.04 8.76 -1.58
C HIS A 120 6.61 7.72 -0.52
N PRO A 121 7.53 7.28 0.37
CA PRO A 121 7.31 6.14 1.25
C PRO A 121 6.17 6.37 2.26
N HIS A 122 5.99 7.60 2.75
CA HIS A 122 4.94 7.91 3.74
C HIS A 122 3.53 7.94 3.12
N GLU A 123 3.42 8.18 1.81
CA GLU A 123 2.17 8.10 1.04
C GLU A 123 2.01 6.75 0.32
N LEU A 124 2.85 5.78 0.67
CA LEU A 124 2.82 4.40 0.16
C LEU A 124 3.01 4.30 -1.36
N ILE A 125 3.68 5.28 -1.99
CA ILE A 125 3.93 5.33 -3.43
C ILE A 125 5.35 4.91 -3.74
N THR A 126 5.49 3.86 -4.55
CA THR A 126 6.80 3.32 -4.92
C THR A 126 7.41 4.05 -6.11
N TYR A 127 6.66 4.29 -7.20
CA TYR A 127 7.15 5.01 -8.38
C TYR A 127 6.02 5.50 -9.29
N GLY A 128 6.38 6.25 -10.34
CA GLY A 128 5.44 6.74 -11.34
C GLY A 128 4.55 7.88 -10.82
N GLY A 129 4.93 8.54 -9.72
CA GLY A 129 4.22 9.64 -9.10
C GLY A 129 2.98 9.24 -8.30
N ASN A 130 2.27 8.16 -8.67
CA ASN A 130 1.06 7.69 -7.98
C ASN A 130 0.94 6.15 -7.93
N GLY A 131 1.95 5.41 -8.38
CA GLY A 131 1.97 3.94 -8.29
C GLY A 131 2.13 3.50 -6.84
N ALA A 132 1.00 3.18 -6.21
CA ALA A 132 0.91 2.91 -4.79
C ALA A 132 0.88 1.42 -4.46
N VAL A 133 1.42 1.09 -3.28
CA VAL A 133 1.36 -0.23 -2.66
C VAL A 133 -0.03 -0.41 -2.02
N PHE A 134 -0.44 0.56 -1.21
CA PHE A 134 -1.74 0.62 -0.55
C PHE A 134 -2.28 2.05 -0.58
N GLN A 135 -3.58 2.21 -0.35
CA GLN A 135 -4.23 3.51 -0.30
C GLN A 135 -3.94 4.25 1.01
N ASN A 136 -3.71 3.50 2.10
CA ASN A 136 -3.52 4.05 3.44
C ASN A 136 -2.82 3.05 4.38
N TRP A 137 -2.38 3.55 5.52
CA TRP A 137 -1.64 2.78 6.52
C TRP A 137 -2.48 1.71 7.24
N ALA A 138 -3.81 1.86 7.32
CA ALA A 138 -4.66 0.80 7.88
C ALA A 138 -4.62 -0.48 7.02
N GLN A 139 -4.66 -0.32 5.70
CA GLN A 139 -4.52 -1.42 4.74
C GLN A 139 -3.16 -2.13 4.90
N TYR A 140 -2.07 -1.37 4.99
CA TYR A 140 -0.74 -1.91 5.27
C TYR A 140 -0.75 -2.77 6.54
N ARG A 141 -1.21 -2.23 7.67
CA ARG A 141 -1.18 -2.95 8.95
C ARG A 141 -2.00 -4.24 8.91
N LEU A 142 -3.20 -4.19 8.34
CA LEU A 142 -4.05 -5.37 8.21
C LEU A 142 -3.45 -6.43 7.29
N ILE A 143 -2.86 -6.04 6.16
CA ILE A 143 -2.22 -6.98 5.23
C ILE A 143 -1.00 -7.64 5.87
N MET A 144 -0.17 -6.88 6.58
CA MET A 144 0.97 -7.44 7.31
C MET A 144 0.51 -8.45 8.38
N LYS A 145 -0.54 -8.13 9.16
CA LYS A 145 -1.14 -9.07 10.12
C LYS A 145 -1.68 -10.33 9.47
N TYR A 146 -2.41 -10.19 8.36
CA TYR A 146 -2.99 -11.32 7.65
C TYR A 146 -1.92 -12.22 7.04
N LEU A 147 -0.89 -11.65 6.40
CA LEU A 147 0.25 -12.43 5.88
C LEU A 147 1.06 -13.12 6.99
N ALA A 148 1.17 -12.51 8.17
CA ALA A 148 1.84 -13.14 9.30
C ALA A 148 1.07 -14.35 9.87
N THR A 149 -0.24 -14.40 9.68
CA THR A 149 -1.14 -15.38 10.34
C THR A 149 -1.75 -16.41 9.40
N ILE A 150 -1.77 -16.15 8.09
CA ILE A 150 -2.28 -17.05 7.05
C ILE A 150 -1.46 -18.33 6.95
N ASN A 151 -2.14 -19.46 6.74
CA ASN A 151 -1.50 -20.77 6.51
C ASN A 151 -1.43 -21.15 5.03
N ASP A 152 -0.79 -22.27 4.73
CA ASP A 152 -0.60 -22.74 3.35
C ASP A 152 -1.87 -23.29 2.67
N LYS A 153 -3.03 -23.29 3.32
CA LYS A 153 -4.32 -23.70 2.72
C LYS A 153 -5.31 -22.54 2.66
N GLN A 154 -4.79 -21.33 2.62
CA GLN A 154 -5.57 -20.10 2.61
C GLN A 154 -5.01 -19.13 1.58
N THR A 155 -5.86 -18.23 1.11
CA THR A 155 -5.51 -17.15 0.19
C THR A 155 -6.02 -15.82 0.73
N LEU A 156 -5.13 -14.83 0.84
CA LEU A 156 -5.49 -13.45 1.13
C LEU A 156 -5.96 -12.79 -0.17
N VAL A 157 -7.14 -12.17 -0.13
CA VAL A 157 -7.71 -11.46 -1.28
C VAL A 157 -7.65 -9.96 -1.03
N VAL A 158 -7.04 -9.22 -1.96
CA VAL A 158 -6.82 -7.77 -1.85
C VAL A 158 -7.46 -7.02 -3.02
N TYR A 159 -8.35 -6.09 -2.69
CA TYR A 159 -9.14 -5.28 -3.61
C TYR A 159 -8.56 -3.86 -3.65
N SER A 160 -7.73 -3.59 -4.65
CA SER A 160 -7.05 -2.29 -4.82
C SER A 160 -6.38 -1.79 -3.54
N GLY A 161 -5.67 -2.67 -2.83
CA GLY A 161 -5.04 -2.38 -1.54
C GLY A 161 -5.91 -2.71 -0.31
N HIS A 162 -7.24 -2.78 -0.42
CA HIS A 162 -8.10 -3.20 0.69
C HIS A 162 -8.00 -4.72 0.92
N PRO A 163 -7.60 -5.20 2.11
CA PRO A 163 -7.65 -6.62 2.41
C PRO A 163 -9.10 -7.06 2.67
N LEU A 164 -9.72 -7.70 1.68
CA LEU A 164 -11.09 -8.21 1.80
C LEU A 164 -11.16 -9.31 2.88
N GLY A 165 -10.15 -10.18 2.92
CA GLY A 165 -10.06 -11.23 3.92
C GLY A 165 -9.25 -12.44 3.48
N ILE A 166 -9.15 -13.40 4.39
CA ILE A 166 -8.48 -14.68 4.18
C ILE A 166 -9.57 -15.73 3.90
N PHE A 167 -9.43 -16.44 2.78
CA PHE A 167 -10.38 -17.46 2.35
C PHE A 167 -9.71 -18.84 2.28
N PRO A 168 -10.43 -19.93 2.58
CA PRO A 168 -9.91 -21.29 2.38
C PRO A 168 -9.52 -21.54 0.92
N SER A 169 -8.41 -22.23 0.71
CA SER A 169 -7.91 -22.66 -0.60
C SER A 169 -7.11 -23.96 -0.43
N HIS A 170 -6.03 -24.17 -1.19
CA HIS A 170 -5.18 -25.37 -1.12
C HIS A 170 -3.70 -25.01 -1.18
N LYS A 171 -2.81 -25.96 -0.87
CA LYS A 171 -1.35 -25.76 -0.80
C LYS A 171 -0.74 -25.10 -2.04
N ASP A 172 -1.21 -25.49 -3.23
CA ASP A 172 -0.71 -25.02 -4.52
C ASP A 172 -1.40 -23.73 -5.01
N ALA A 173 -2.39 -23.22 -4.27
CA ALA A 173 -3.05 -21.96 -4.59
C ALA A 173 -2.14 -20.76 -4.24
N PRO A 174 -2.30 -19.61 -4.90
CA PRO A 174 -1.61 -18.38 -4.51
C PRO A 174 -1.94 -18.02 -3.05
N ARG A 175 -0.93 -17.60 -2.26
CA ARG A 175 -1.17 -17.05 -0.92
C ARG A 175 -1.81 -15.66 -0.94
N LEU A 176 -1.70 -14.96 -2.07
CA LEU A 176 -2.20 -13.61 -2.28
C LEU A 176 -2.76 -13.48 -3.70
N VAL A 177 -3.97 -12.96 -3.80
CA VAL A 177 -4.56 -12.47 -5.05
C VAL A 177 -4.80 -10.98 -4.88
N VAL A 178 -4.21 -10.19 -5.78
CA VAL A 178 -4.32 -8.74 -5.74
C VAL A 178 -4.93 -8.22 -7.04
N THR A 179 -5.87 -7.30 -6.91
CA THR A 179 -6.36 -6.46 -8.02
C THR A 179 -6.02 -5.02 -7.70
N ASN A 180 -5.73 -4.20 -8.71
CA ASN A 180 -5.47 -2.77 -8.54
C ASN A 180 -6.13 -2.01 -9.69
N GLY A 181 -6.99 -1.05 -9.36
CA GLY A 181 -7.56 -0.14 -10.37
C GLY A 181 -8.58 -0.80 -11.30
N MET A 182 -9.06 -2.01 -10.99
CA MET A 182 -10.07 -2.68 -11.80
C MET A 182 -11.39 -1.92 -11.72
N VAL A 183 -11.91 -1.50 -12.87
CA VAL A 183 -13.12 -0.69 -13.00
C VAL A 183 -13.96 -1.18 -14.17
N ILE A 184 -15.26 -0.85 -14.15
CA ILE A 184 -16.12 -1.02 -15.32
C ILE A 184 -15.61 -0.07 -16.42
N PRO A 185 -15.42 -0.51 -17.67
CA PRO A 185 -14.71 0.27 -18.69
C PRO A 185 -15.22 1.71 -18.89
N ASN A 186 -16.53 1.93 -18.80
CA ASN A 186 -17.15 3.26 -18.96
C ASN A 186 -16.81 4.25 -17.82
N TYR A 187 -16.18 3.78 -16.74
CA TYR A 187 -15.78 4.56 -15.55
C TYR A 187 -14.28 4.47 -15.31
N SER A 188 -13.50 4.44 -16.39
CA SER A 188 -12.04 4.29 -16.36
C SER A 188 -11.29 5.55 -16.81
N SER A 189 -11.93 6.73 -16.78
CA SER A 189 -11.26 7.99 -17.08
C SER A 189 -10.29 8.39 -15.96
N SER A 190 -9.40 9.34 -16.23
CA SER A 190 -8.48 9.86 -15.22
C SER A 190 -9.22 10.47 -14.02
N ASP A 191 -10.34 11.16 -14.27
CA ASP A 191 -11.13 11.80 -13.22
C ASP A 191 -11.93 10.78 -12.39
N ASP A 192 -12.41 9.70 -13.02
CA ASP A 192 -13.01 8.58 -12.28
C ASP A 192 -11.98 7.96 -11.33
N TRP A 193 -10.76 7.74 -11.82
CA TRP A 193 -9.69 7.18 -11.01
C TRP A 193 -9.32 8.09 -9.83
N GLU A 194 -9.12 9.39 -10.06
CA GLU A 194 -8.83 10.37 -9.01
C GLU A 194 -9.93 10.37 -7.94
N ARG A 195 -11.19 10.35 -8.36
CA ARG A 195 -12.37 10.29 -7.48
C ARG A 195 -12.39 8.99 -6.67
N PHE A 196 -12.23 7.84 -7.30
CA PHE A 196 -12.29 6.53 -6.63
C PHE A 196 -11.14 6.32 -5.64
N ASN A 197 -9.96 6.86 -5.96
CA ASN A 197 -8.82 6.83 -5.06
C ASN A 197 -9.05 7.73 -3.83
N ALA A 198 -9.51 8.97 -4.03
CA ALA A 198 -9.88 9.85 -2.91
C ALA A 198 -11.01 9.28 -2.03
N LEU A 199 -11.95 8.53 -2.62
CA LEU A 199 -13.02 7.84 -1.90
C LEU A 199 -12.56 6.60 -1.11
N GLY A 200 -11.33 6.14 -1.31
CA GLY A 200 -10.81 4.94 -0.64
C GLY A 200 -11.34 3.62 -1.23
N VAL A 201 -11.77 3.61 -2.50
CA VAL A 201 -12.37 2.43 -3.16
C VAL A 201 -11.53 1.86 -4.30
N SER A 202 -10.46 2.54 -4.72
CA SER A 202 -9.55 2.06 -5.76
C SER A 202 -8.15 2.67 -5.62
N GLN A 203 -7.16 2.13 -6.32
CA GLN A 203 -5.81 2.67 -6.37
C GLN A 203 -5.15 2.39 -7.73
N TYR A 204 -4.14 3.17 -8.09
CA TYR A 204 -3.26 2.83 -9.21
C TYR A 204 -2.04 2.09 -8.67
N GLY A 205 -1.89 0.82 -9.05
CA GLY A 205 -0.77 -0.01 -8.61
C GLY A 205 0.44 0.03 -9.52
N GLN A 206 0.41 0.82 -10.61
CA GLN A 206 1.38 0.66 -11.71
C GLN A 206 1.47 -0.84 -12.11
N MET A 207 2.65 -1.32 -12.48
CA MET A 207 2.93 -2.73 -12.69
C MET A 207 3.44 -3.38 -11.41
N MET A 208 4.54 -2.87 -10.84
CA MET A 208 5.27 -3.52 -9.74
C MET A 208 5.02 -2.90 -8.36
N ALA A 209 4.36 -1.73 -8.28
CA ALA A 209 4.10 -1.07 -7.01
C ALA A 209 3.00 -1.80 -6.22
N GLY A 210 1.82 -1.95 -6.82
CA GLY A 210 0.66 -2.64 -6.23
C GLY A 210 0.72 -4.17 -6.30
N SER A 211 1.73 -4.74 -6.97
CA SER A 211 1.98 -6.18 -6.99
C SER A 211 3.19 -6.61 -6.15
N TYR A 212 3.81 -5.65 -5.45
CA TYR A 212 4.87 -5.89 -4.46
C TYR A 212 6.10 -6.57 -5.08
N MET A 213 6.66 -6.03 -6.16
CA MET A 213 7.85 -6.61 -6.79
C MET A 213 8.78 -5.59 -7.46
N TYR A 214 8.74 -4.32 -7.04
CA TYR A 214 9.63 -3.31 -7.58
C TYR A 214 11.03 -3.45 -6.98
N ILE A 215 12.08 -3.38 -7.80
CA ILE A 215 13.47 -3.65 -7.39
C ILE A 215 14.43 -2.49 -7.72
N GLY A 216 13.89 -1.28 -7.81
CA GLY A 216 14.65 -0.09 -8.14
C GLY A 216 14.91 0.10 -9.65
N PRO A 217 15.78 1.05 -9.99
CA PRO A 217 15.94 1.54 -11.37
C PRO A 217 16.71 0.57 -12.29
N GLN A 218 17.27 -0.52 -11.77
CA GLN A 218 18.00 -1.49 -12.60
C GLN A 218 17.16 -2.05 -13.76
N GLY A 219 15.83 -2.13 -13.59
CA GLY A 219 14.92 -2.57 -14.66
C GLY A 219 14.92 -1.62 -15.86
N ILE A 220 14.89 -0.30 -15.64
CA ILE A 220 14.92 0.68 -16.73
C ILE A 220 16.31 0.74 -17.38
N VAL A 221 17.38 0.57 -16.60
CA VAL A 221 18.76 0.49 -17.14
C VAL A 221 18.90 -0.71 -18.07
N HIS A 222 18.45 -1.89 -17.62
CA HIS A 222 18.47 -3.10 -18.45
C HIS A 222 17.59 -2.96 -19.70
N GLY A 223 16.36 -2.46 -19.56
CA GLY A 223 15.45 -2.23 -20.69
C GLY A 223 16.02 -1.26 -21.73
N THR A 224 16.64 -0.16 -21.29
CA THR A 224 17.33 0.80 -22.17
C THR A 224 18.50 0.15 -22.89
N THR A 225 19.30 -0.64 -22.17
CA THR A 225 20.43 -1.39 -22.75
C THR A 225 19.98 -2.30 -23.89
N ILE A 226 18.94 -3.12 -23.65
CA ILE A 226 18.39 -4.01 -24.68
C ILE A 226 17.81 -3.22 -25.86
N THR A 227 17.15 -2.09 -25.60
CA THR A 227 16.58 -1.24 -26.64
C THR A 227 17.67 -0.69 -27.57
N VAL A 228 18.73 -0.10 -27.00
CA VAL A 228 19.84 0.45 -27.78
C VAL A 228 20.56 -0.65 -28.56
N LEU A 229 20.84 -1.81 -27.94
CA LEU A 229 21.49 -2.93 -28.63
C LEU A 229 20.69 -3.45 -29.82
N ASN A 230 19.36 -3.56 -29.68
CA ASN A 230 18.49 -3.96 -30.79
C ASN A 230 18.35 -2.88 -31.86
N ALA A 231 18.29 -1.60 -31.46
CA ALA A 231 18.28 -0.49 -32.40
C ALA A 231 19.56 -0.47 -33.23
N CYS A 232 20.74 -0.66 -32.60
CA CYS A 232 22.01 -0.80 -33.30
C CYS A 232 21.95 -1.96 -34.30
N ARG A 233 21.67 -3.20 -33.87
CA ARG A 233 21.56 -4.36 -34.80
C ARG A 233 20.59 -4.12 -35.97
N ARG A 234 19.47 -3.44 -35.71
CA ARG A 234 18.47 -3.17 -36.75
C ARG A 234 18.93 -2.10 -37.75
N ILE A 235 19.69 -1.09 -37.30
CA ILE A 235 20.12 0.05 -38.13
C ILE A 235 21.46 -0.24 -38.81
N THR A 236 22.41 -0.89 -38.12
CA THR A 236 23.78 -1.10 -38.59
C THR A 236 24.03 -2.45 -39.25
N GLY A 237 23.10 -3.41 -39.14
CA GLY A 237 23.34 -4.81 -39.50
C GLY A 237 24.27 -5.48 -38.51
#